data_AF-A0A1H9XG41-F1
#
_entry.id   AF-A0A1H9XG41-F1
#
_cell.length_a   1.000
_cell.length_b   1.000
_cell.length_c   1.000
_cell.angle_alpha   90.00
_cell.angle_beta   90.00
_cell.angle_gamma   90.00
#
_symmetry.space_group_name_H-M   'P 1'
#
loop_
_entity.id
_entity.type
_entity.pdbx_description
1 polymer ?
#
loop_
_entity_poly.entity_id
_entity_poly.type
_entity_poly.pdbx_seq_one_letter_code
_entity_poly.pdbx_strand_id
1 'polypeptide(L)'
;MTGLGLVANAYPEGTYSEVYPDIGIAVGRGGTEVAQQAADMVLADDDFASIAATLAGAVLLILPVQMLWINMTTAIATACWAVVELDKWLSRARAARSSTKDIQSGARPASPHREPHRTNP
;
A
#
# COMPACT_ATOMS: atom_id res chain seq x y z
N MET A 1 24.68 12.56 -0.66
CA MET A 1 23.71 13.52 -0.10
C MET A 1 22.80 12.70 0.79
N THR A 2 23.17 12.54 2.07
CA THR A 2 22.37 12.02 3.20
C THR A 2 23.34 11.82 4.36
N GLY A 3 23.62 12.90 5.09
CA GLY A 3 24.47 12.85 6.28
C GLY A 3 23.58 12.84 7.52
N LEU A 4 23.52 11.71 8.24
CA LEU A 4 22.94 11.67 9.58
C LEU A 4 23.86 12.48 10.51
N GLY A 5 23.40 13.64 11.00
CA GLY A 5 24.19 14.55 11.82
C GLY A 5 23.84 14.40 13.30
N LEU A 6 24.83 14.01 14.11
CA LEU A 6 24.70 14.03 15.56
C LEU A 6 24.87 15.47 16.06
N VAL A 7 23.82 16.02 16.68
CA VAL A 7 23.85 17.37 17.28
C VAL A 7 24.56 17.26 18.63
N ALA A 8 25.88 17.10 18.59
CA ALA A 8 26.73 17.04 19.78
C ALA A 8 27.59 18.30 19.86
N ASN A 9 27.10 19.27 20.63
CA ASN A 9 27.78 20.49 21.04
C ASN A 9 28.17 21.45 19.90
N ALA A 10 27.88 22.74 20.06
CA ALA A 10 28.28 23.77 19.11
C ALA A 10 29.80 23.73 18.95
N TYR A 11 30.28 23.32 17.77
CA TYR A 11 31.70 23.33 17.43
C TYR A 11 32.21 24.77 17.55
N PRO A 12 33.12 25.08 18.50
CA PRO A 12 33.86 26.33 18.42
C PRO A 12 34.79 26.20 17.21
N GLU A 13 34.96 27.29 16.45
CA GLU A 13 35.86 27.39 15.30
C GLU A 13 35.30 26.94 13.92
N GLY A 14 34.42 27.77 13.36
CA GLY A 14 34.72 28.50 12.12
C GLY A 14 34.89 27.78 10.77
N THR A 15 34.67 26.46 10.63
CA THR A 15 34.70 25.80 9.31
C THR A 15 33.39 25.06 9.03
N TYR A 16 32.34 25.82 8.72
CA TYR A 16 31.07 25.26 8.28
C TYR A 16 31.19 24.75 6.84
N SER A 17 31.29 23.44 6.66
CA SER A 17 30.54 22.84 5.55
C SER A 17 29.12 22.71 6.08
N GLU A 18 28.21 23.53 5.56
CA GLU A 18 26.80 23.62 5.93
C GLU A 18 26.06 22.33 5.53
N VAL A 19 26.43 21.21 6.15
CA VAL A 19 25.74 19.93 6.00
C VAL A 19 24.58 19.98 6.98
N TYR A 20 23.46 20.53 6.52
CA TYR A 20 22.19 20.41 7.22
C TYR A 20 21.80 18.92 7.20
N PRO A 21 21.77 18.23 8.36
CA PRO A 21 21.33 16.86 8.38
C PRO A 21 19.84 16.80 8.05
N ASP A 22 19.42 15.84 7.23
CA ASP A 22 18.00 15.64 6.91
C ASP A 22 17.19 15.30 8.18
N ILE A 23 17.84 14.72 9.18
CA ILE A 23 17.28 14.37 10.49
C ILE A 23 18.38 14.58 11.55
N GLY A 24 18.13 15.47 12.51
CA GLY A 24 19.03 15.72 13.64
C GLY A 24 18.73 14.82 14.85
N ILE A 25 19.77 14.22 15.45
CA ILE A 25 19.64 13.40 16.67
C ILE A 25 20.44 14.02 17.81
N ALA A 26 19.82 14.20 18.99
CA ALA A 26 20.45 14.66 20.22
C ALA A 26 20.41 13.58 21.32
N VAL A 27 21.27 13.74 22.32
CA VAL A 27 21.46 12.84 23.46
C VAL A 27 20.74 13.42 24.67
N GLY A 28 20.02 12.60 25.43
CA GLY A 28 19.10 13.02 26.48
C GLY A 28 19.78 13.38 27.80
N ARG A 29 20.60 12.48 28.37
CA ARG A 29 21.26 12.76 29.67
C ARG A 29 22.60 13.47 29.50
N GLY A 30 23.34 13.16 28.44
CA GLY A 30 24.64 13.76 28.11
C GLY A 30 24.59 14.98 27.20
N GLY A 31 23.44 15.30 26.60
CA GLY A 31 23.30 16.42 25.65
C GLY A 31 22.88 17.73 26.31
N THR A 32 23.27 18.85 25.71
CA THR A 32 22.88 20.20 26.17
C THR A 32 21.41 20.49 25.82
N GLU A 33 20.72 21.30 26.63
CA GLU A 33 19.32 21.69 26.36
C GLU A 33 19.15 22.34 24.98
N VAL A 34 20.14 23.11 24.53
CA VAL A 34 20.15 23.72 23.19
C VAL A 34 20.22 22.67 22.09
N ALA A 35 21.01 21.61 22.28
CA ALA A 35 21.10 20.51 21.32
C ALA A 35 19.81 19.69 21.28
N GLN A 36 19.17 19.46 22.43
CA GLN A 36 17.90 18.74 22.51
C GLN A 36 16.74 19.52 21.86
N GLN A 37 16.71 20.85 22.01
CA GLN A 37 15.70 21.71 21.38
C GLN A 37 15.89 21.86 19.87
N ALA A 38 17.11 21.68 19.37
CA ALA A 38 17.43 21.80 17.94
C ALA A 38 17.32 20.48 17.17
N ALA A 39 17.16 19.34 17.83
CA ALA A 39 17.10 18.02 17.20
C ALA A 39 15.66 17.56 16.93
N ASP A 40 15.48 16.78 15.85
CA ASP A 40 14.20 16.14 15.52
C ASP A 40 13.91 14.93 16.43
N MET A 41 14.96 14.28 16.95
CA MET A 41 14.87 13.12 17.84
C MET A 41 15.87 13.19 18.98
N VAL A 42 15.42 12.91 20.21
CA VAL A 42 16.27 12.86 21.40
C VAL A 42 16.34 11.43 21.94
N LEU A 43 17.55 10.91 22.13
CA LEU A 43 17.80 9.62 22.76
C LEU A 43 17.67 9.73 24.27
N ALA A 44 16.59 9.21 24.85
CA ALA A 44 16.35 9.28 26.28
C ALA A 44 17.42 8.53 27.11
N ASP A 45 17.95 7.43 26.58
CA ASP A 45 18.88 6.52 27.28
C ASP A 45 20.35 6.68 26.84
N ASP A 46 20.64 7.65 25.96
CA ASP A 46 21.99 7.91 25.38
C ASP A 46 22.64 6.72 24.65
N ASP A 47 21.89 5.63 24.45
CA ASP A 47 22.40 4.42 23.80
C ASP A 47 22.21 4.49 22.28
N PHE A 48 23.33 4.55 21.56
CA PHE A 48 23.35 4.45 20.10
C PHE A 48 22.84 3.09 19.60
N ALA A 49 22.86 2.05 20.44
CA ALA A 49 22.26 0.75 20.13
C ALA A 49 20.73 0.84 19.99
N SER A 50 20.07 1.81 20.62
CA SER A 50 18.63 2.06 20.44
C SER A 50 18.31 2.57 19.04
N ILE A 51 19.20 3.36 18.42
CA ILE A 51 19.08 3.73 17.00
C ILE A 51 19.22 2.48 16.13
N ALA A 52 20.26 1.67 16.40
CA ALA A 52 20.49 0.44 15.66
C ALA A 52 19.33 -0.54 15.82
N ALA A 53 18.73 -0.66 17.00
CA ALA A 53 17.57 -1.51 17.26
C ALA A 53 16.28 -0.98 16.64
N THR A 54 16.13 0.34 16.51
CA THR A 54 14.99 0.95 15.82
C THR A 54 15.10 0.78 14.31
N LEU A 55 16.29 1.02 13.74
CA LEU A 55 16.58 0.79 12.33
C LEU A 55 16.54 -0.70 11.99
N ALA A 56 17.17 -1.54 12.81
CA ALA A 56 17.12 -2.98 12.65
C ALA A 56 15.71 -3.50 12.89
N GLY A 57 14.94 -3.01 13.87
CA GLY A 57 13.55 -3.39 14.08
C GLY A 57 12.65 -3.01 12.90
N ALA A 58 12.82 -1.82 12.34
CA ALA A 58 12.13 -1.40 11.11
C ALA A 58 12.53 -2.25 9.89
N VAL A 59 13.82 -2.59 9.76
CA VAL A 59 14.34 -3.42 8.65
C VAL A 59 14.04 -4.92 8.87
N LEU A 60 13.96 -5.40 10.11
CA LEU A 60 13.56 -6.76 10.50
C LEU A 60 12.04 -6.92 10.47
N LEU A 61 11.25 -5.87 10.55
CA LEU A 61 9.81 -6.01 10.36
C LEU A 61 9.51 -6.52 8.95
N ILE A 62 10.25 -6.09 7.91
CA ILE A 62 10.11 -6.54 6.51
C ILE A 62 10.40 -8.04 6.26
N LEU A 63 10.76 -8.80 7.31
CA LEU A 63 11.00 -10.25 7.28
C LEU A 63 9.97 -11.03 6.43
N PRO A 64 10.33 -12.23 5.91
CA PRO A 64 9.57 -12.99 4.92
C PRO A 64 8.09 -13.25 5.25
N VAL A 65 7.70 -13.17 6.52
CA VAL A 65 6.30 -13.25 6.97
C VAL A 65 5.45 -12.05 6.53
N GLN A 66 6.00 -10.83 6.50
CA GLN A 66 5.28 -9.66 5.97
C GLN A 66 5.05 -9.78 4.46
N MET A 67 6.05 -10.26 3.71
CA MET A 67 5.89 -10.58 2.29
C MET A 67 4.82 -11.67 2.09
N LEU A 68 4.79 -12.69 2.96
CA LEU A 68 3.80 -13.76 2.92
C LEU A 68 2.37 -13.25 3.20
N TRP A 69 2.19 -12.37 4.19
CA TRP A 69 0.89 -11.77 4.47
C TRP A 69 0.45 -10.84 3.33
N ILE A 70 1.32 -9.97 2.82
CA ILE A 70 1.02 -9.08 1.68
C ILE A 70 0.61 -9.90 0.45
N ASN A 71 1.31 -11.01 0.20
CA ASN A 71 0.98 -11.93 -0.88
C ASN A 71 -0.41 -12.55 -0.68
N MET A 72 -0.78 -12.91 0.54
CA MET A 72 -2.09 -13.49 0.81
C MET A 72 -3.24 -12.46 0.67
N THR A 73 -3.10 -11.25 1.18
CA THR A 73 -4.16 -10.22 1.03
C THR A 73 -4.34 -9.82 -0.43
N THR A 74 -3.24 -9.69 -1.16
CA THR A 74 -3.26 -9.33 -2.58
C THR A 74 -3.77 -10.49 -3.42
N ALA A 75 -3.36 -11.73 -3.15
CA ALA A 75 -3.86 -12.91 -3.86
C ALA A 75 -5.38 -13.07 -3.69
N ILE A 76 -5.93 -12.85 -2.49
CA ILE A 76 -7.37 -12.91 -2.24
C ILE A 76 -8.10 -11.79 -3.00
N ALA A 77 -7.58 -10.57 -2.97
CA ALA A 77 -8.18 -9.45 -3.69
C ALA A 77 -8.20 -9.67 -5.21
N THR A 78 -7.08 -10.13 -5.78
CA THR A 78 -6.98 -10.46 -7.22
C THR A 78 -7.86 -11.65 -7.60
N ALA A 79 -7.95 -12.68 -6.76
CA ALA A 79 -8.83 -13.82 -6.99
C ALA A 79 -10.30 -13.42 -6.96
N CYS A 80 -10.70 -12.62 -5.97
CA CYS A 80 -12.07 -12.11 -5.85
C CYS A 80 -12.46 -11.28 -7.09
N TRP A 81 -11.56 -10.44 -7.58
CA TRP A 81 -11.75 -9.69 -8.82
C TRP A 81 -11.87 -10.61 -10.05
N ALA A 82 -10.96 -11.56 -10.21
CA ALA A 82 -10.94 -12.47 -11.36
C ALA A 82 -12.19 -13.36 -11.43
N VAL A 83 -12.71 -13.80 -10.28
CA VAL A 83 -13.94 -14.60 -10.20
C VAL A 83 -15.14 -13.82 -10.73
N VAL A 84 -15.26 -12.54 -10.38
CA VAL A 84 -16.38 -11.69 -10.86
C VAL A 84 -16.31 -11.48 -12.37
N GLU A 85 -15.14 -11.22 -12.93
CA GLU A 85 -15.01 -11.00 -14.38
C GLU A 85 -15.19 -12.30 -15.18
N LEU A 86 -14.74 -13.43 -14.61
CA LEU A 86 -14.99 -14.75 -15.18
C LEU A 86 -16.49 -15.08 -15.21
N ASP A 87 -17.25 -14.72 -14.17
CA ASP A 87 -18.70 -14.93 -14.16
C ASP A 87 -19.41 -14.10 -15.23
N LYS A 88 -19.00 -12.84 -15.46
CA LYS A 88 -19.53 -12.02 -16.56
C LYS A 88 -19.26 -12.65 -17.93
N TRP A 89 -18.09 -13.25 -18.13
CA TRP A 89 -17.76 -13.95 -19.37
C TRP A 89 -18.57 -15.24 -19.52
N LEU A 90 -18.65 -16.04 -18.45
CA LEU A 90 -19.38 -17.30 -18.46
C LEU A 90 -20.89 -17.10 -18.67
N SER A 91 -21.48 -16.07 -18.07
CA SER A 91 -22.89 -15.72 -18.25
C SER A 91 -23.20 -15.36 -19.70
N ARG A 92 -22.35 -14.54 -20.33
CA ARG A 92 -22.44 -14.22 -21.77
C ARG A 92 -22.28 -15.48 -22.65
N ALA A 93 -21.31 -16.34 -22.33
CA ALA A 93 -21.06 -17.57 -23.08
C ALA A 93 -22.19 -18.61 -22.94
N ARG A 94 -22.83 -18.71 -21.75
CA ARG A 94 -24.00 -19.58 -21.53
C ARG A 94 -25.20 -19.09 -22.34
N ALA A 95 -25.47 -17.78 -22.33
CA ALA A 95 -26.56 -17.18 -23.09
C ALA A 95 -26.42 -17.37 -24.62
N ALA A 96 -25.19 -17.29 -25.15
CA ALA A 96 -24.94 -17.56 -26.56
C ALA A 96 -25.17 -19.05 -26.92
N ARG A 97 -24.81 -19.97 -26.02
CA ARG A 97 -25.02 -21.41 -26.23
C ARG A 97 -26.49 -21.83 -26.18
N SER A 98 -27.29 -21.23 -25.29
CA SER A 98 -28.74 -21.53 -25.25
C SER A 98 -29.41 -21.08 -26.56
N SER A 99 -29.08 -19.89 -27.06
CA SER A 99 -29.61 -19.39 -28.34
C SER A 99 -29.26 -20.29 -29.53
N THR A 100 -28.03 -20.82 -29.59
CA THR A 100 -27.63 -21.79 -30.63
C THR A 100 -28.45 -23.08 -30.60
N LYS A 101 -28.74 -23.61 -29.41
CA LYS A 101 -29.54 -24.84 -29.27
C LYS A 101 -30.97 -24.64 -29.74
N ASP A 102 -31.55 -23.49 -29.44
CA ASP A 102 -32.93 -23.14 -29.85
C ASP A 102 -33.04 -23.01 -31.38
N ILE A 103 -32.03 -22.41 -32.03
CA ILE A 103 -31.95 -22.30 -33.49
C ILE A 103 -31.83 -23.69 -34.14
N GLN A 104 -30.99 -24.57 -33.57
CA GLN A 104 -30.81 -25.93 -34.09
C GLN A 104 -32.02 -26.83 -33.84
N SER A 105 -32.76 -26.64 -32.75
CA SER A 105 -33.96 -27.42 -32.44
C SER A 105 -35.19 -26.97 -33.23
N GLY A 106 -35.06 -25.99 -34.14
CA GLY A 106 -36.18 -25.42 -34.89
C GLY A 106 -37.19 -24.67 -34.01
N ALA A 107 -36.84 -24.40 -32.75
CA ALA A 107 -37.64 -23.56 -31.87
C ALA A 107 -37.54 -22.14 -32.41
N ARG A 108 -38.63 -21.63 -32.99
CA ARG A 108 -38.67 -20.21 -33.39
C ARG A 108 -38.27 -19.37 -32.18
N PRO A 109 -37.32 -18.42 -32.31
CA PRO A 109 -37.01 -17.53 -31.21
C PRO A 109 -38.31 -16.86 -30.77
N ALA A 110 -38.56 -16.85 -29.46
CA ALA A 110 -39.77 -16.28 -28.90
C ALA A 110 -39.99 -14.90 -29.52
N SER A 111 -41.05 -14.78 -30.33
CA SER A 111 -41.38 -13.51 -30.98
C SER A 111 -41.51 -12.46 -29.89
N PRO A 112 -40.89 -11.28 -30.01
CA PRO A 112 -41.07 -10.23 -29.02
C PRO A 112 -42.56 -9.99 -28.92
N HIS A 113 -43.14 -10.27 -27.74
CA HIS A 113 -44.53 -9.99 -27.46
C HIS A 113 -44.73 -8.51 -27.79
N ARG A 114 -45.34 -8.22 -28.94
CA ARG A 114 -45.87 -6.89 -29.23
C ARG A 114 -46.91 -6.66 -28.15
N GLU A 115 -46.60 -5.79 -27.20
CA GLU A 115 -47.63 -5.21 -26.35
C GLU A 115 -48.72 -4.69 -27.28
N PRO A 116 -50.01 -5.02 -27.02
CA PRO A 116 -51.08 -4.45 -27.80
C PRO A 116 -51.02 -2.93 -27.62
N HIS A 117 -50.69 -2.23 -28.70
CA HIS A 117 -50.85 -0.78 -28.79
C HIS A 117 -52.28 -0.45 -28.35
N ARG A 118 -52.43 0.01 -27.10
CA ARG A 118 -53.67 0.64 -26.63
C ARG A 118 -53.82 1.90 -27.45
N THR A 119 -54.66 1.85 -28.47
CA THR A 119 -55.25 3.06 -29.06
C THR A 119 -56.15 3.65 -27.98
N ASN A 120 -55.74 4.79 -27.43
CA ASN A 120 -56.55 5.58 -26.51
C ASN A 120 -57.65 6.30 -27.32
N PRO A 121 -58.91 6.37 -26.84
CA PRO A 121 -59.96 7.18 -27.46
C PRO A 121 -59.66 8.69 -27.44
#